data_AF-A0A519LME3-F1
#
_entry.id   AF-A0A519LME3-F1
#
_cell.length_a   1.000
_cell.length_b   1.000
_cell.length_c   1.000
_cell.angle_alpha   90.00
_cell.angle_beta   90.00
_cell.angle_gamma   90.00
#
_symmetry.space_group_name_H-M   'P 1'
#
loop_
_entity.id
_entity.type
_entity.pdbx_description
1 polymer ?
#
loop_
_entity_poly.entity_id
_entity_poly.type
_entity_poly.pdbx_seq_one_letter_code
_entity_poly.pdbx_strand_id
1 'polypeptide(L)'
;MTLSICTAQLNFVVGDMPGNAQKIIAAAREAHAQGARLLLTPELAICGYAAEDLFLRPAFIAACDDAVKTVARETAGLKGLV
;
A
#
# COMPACT_ATOMS: atom_id res chain seq x y z
N MET A 1 5.73 -13.01 23.77
CA MET A 1 6.25 -12.57 22.45
C MET A 1 5.68 -11.20 22.17
N THR A 2 6.50 -10.26 21.69
CA THR A 2 6.05 -8.91 21.32
C THR A 2 5.77 -8.85 19.81
N LEU A 3 4.68 -8.20 19.43
CA LEU A 3 4.35 -7.93 18.03
C LEU A 3 4.78 -6.49 17.71
N SER A 4 5.74 -6.33 16.80
CA SER A 4 6.15 -5.01 16.30
C SER A 4 5.26 -4.59 15.14
N ILE A 5 4.70 -3.39 15.22
CA ILE A 5 3.75 -2.83 14.25
C ILE A 5 4.34 -1.52 13.71
N CYS A 6 4.35 -1.37 12.39
CA CYS A 6 4.73 -0.15 11.70
C CYS A 6 3.48 0.53 11.15
N THR A 7 3.34 1.84 11.37
CA THR A 7 2.31 2.67 10.73
C THR A 7 2.96 3.54 9.66
N ALA A 8 2.72 3.23 8.39
CA ALA A 8 3.28 3.93 7.24
C ALA A 8 2.48 5.20 6.94
N GLN A 9 2.71 6.25 7.73
CA GLN A 9 2.09 7.57 7.53
C GLN A 9 2.76 8.32 6.36
N LEU A 10 2.26 8.07 5.14
CA LEU A 10 2.83 8.61 3.91
C LEU A 10 1.86 9.54 3.18
N ASN A 11 2.41 10.39 2.30
CA ASN A 11 1.62 11.27 1.44
C ASN A 11 1.29 10.57 0.11
N PHE A 12 0.06 10.08 -0.02
CA PHE A 12 -0.45 9.44 -1.24
C PHE A 12 -1.14 10.45 -2.16
N VAL A 13 -1.07 10.21 -3.47
CA VAL A 13 -1.60 11.13 -4.48
C VAL A 13 -2.84 10.49 -5.12
N VAL A 14 -3.95 11.22 -5.16
CA VAL A 14 -5.18 10.73 -5.77
C VAL A 14 -4.95 10.38 -7.24
N GLY A 15 -5.26 9.13 -7.62
CA GLY A 15 -5.13 8.65 -8.99
C GLY A 15 -3.72 8.19 -9.42
N ASP A 16 -2.70 8.32 -8.57
CA ASP A 16 -1.35 7.83 -8.84
C ASP A 16 -1.15 6.41 -8.30
N MET A 17 -1.89 5.43 -8.85
CA MET A 17 -1.81 4.03 -8.40
C MET A 17 -0.37 3.47 -8.45
N PRO A 18 0.42 3.67 -9.52
CA PRO A 18 1.79 3.18 -9.57
C PRO A 18 2.69 3.82 -8.50
N GLY A 19 2.64 5.14 -8.34
CA GLY A 19 3.46 5.84 -7.36
C GLY A 19 3.07 5.52 -5.93
N ASN A 20 1.77 5.38 -5.64
CA ASN A 20 1.27 4.97 -4.34
C ASN A 20 1.66 3.53 -4.00
N ALA A 21 1.57 2.61 -4.96
CA ALA A 21 2.05 1.23 -4.78
C ALA A 21 3.55 1.19 -4.45
N GLN A 22 4.37 1.97 -5.15
CA GLN A 22 5.81 2.05 -4.86
C GLN A 22 6.10 2.58 -3.46
N LYS A 23 5.35 3.58 -2.98
CA LYS A 23 5.46 4.08 -1.60
C LYS A 23 5.16 2.99 -0.57
N ILE A 24 4.10 2.19 -0.79
CA ILE A 24 3.74 1.06 0.09
C ILE A 24 4.84 -0.01 0.08
N ILE A 25 5.33 -0.40 -1.10
CA ILE A 25 6.39 -1.42 -1.25
C ILE A 25 7.67 -0.98 -0.54
N ALA A 26 8.07 0.28 -0.71
CA ALA A 26 9.24 0.84 -0.05
C ALA A 26 9.10 0.80 1.48
N ALA A 27 7.95 1.25 2.00
CA ALA A 27 7.67 1.21 3.44
C ALA A 27 7.63 -0.22 4.00
N ALA A 28 7.06 -1.17 3.26
CA ALA A 28 7.04 -2.58 3.65
C ALA A 28 8.46 -3.17 3.76
N ARG A 29 9.33 -2.87 2.79
CA ARG A 29 10.74 -3.31 2.81
C ARG A 29 11.49 -2.70 4.01
N GLU A 30 11.29 -1.42 4.26
CA GLU A 30 11.90 -0.72 5.40
C GLU A 30 11.40 -1.29 6.74
N ALA A 31 10.08 -1.41 6.92
CA ALA A 31 9.48 -1.95 8.13
C ALA A 31 9.92 -3.39 8.40
N HIS A 32 9.99 -4.23 7.35
CA HIS A 32 10.52 -5.59 7.47
C HIS A 32 11.97 -5.61 7.92
N ALA A 33 12.83 -4.75 7.35
CA ALA A 33 14.23 -4.62 7.75
C ALA A 33 14.38 -4.15 9.21
N GLN A 34 13.41 -3.39 9.73
CA GLN A 34 13.34 -2.96 11.14
C GLN A 34 12.69 -4.02 12.06
N GLY A 35 12.30 -5.18 11.53
CA GLY A 35 11.70 -6.27 12.32
C GLY A 35 10.20 -6.12 12.59
N ALA A 36 9.50 -5.21 11.91
CA ALA A 36 8.05 -5.16 11.97
C ALA A 36 7.43 -6.44 11.41
N ARG A 37 6.29 -6.82 12.00
CA ARG A 37 5.51 -8.01 11.64
C ARG A 37 4.14 -7.65 11.06
N LEU A 38 3.73 -6.39 11.21
CA LEU A 38 2.53 -5.82 10.63
C LEU A 38 2.84 -4.41 10.15
N LEU A 39 2.51 -4.09 8.90
CA LEU A 39 2.52 -2.72 8.39
C LEU A 39 1.09 -2.26 8.14
N LEU A 40 0.75 -1.08 8.65
CA LEU A 40 -0.53 -0.42 8.43
C LEU A 40 -0.34 0.79 7.52
N THR A 41 -1.15 0.88 6.46
CA THR A 41 -1.28 2.09 5.64
C THR A 41 -2.54 2.88 6.05
N PRO A 42 -2.64 4.16 5.69
CA PRO A 42 -3.88 4.91 5.75
C PRO A 42 -4.99 4.27 4.90
N GLU A 43 -6.23 4.69 5.18
CA GLU A 43 -7.39 4.34 4.37
C GLU A 43 -7.18 4.76 2.90
N LEU A 44 -7.60 3.91 1.97
CA LEU A 44 -7.54 4.17 0.52
C LEU A 44 -6.14 4.55 -0.01
N ALA A 45 -5.07 4.16 0.68
CA ALA A 45 -3.68 4.50 0.33
C ALA A 45 -3.31 4.16 -1.13
N ILE A 46 -3.88 3.10 -1.71
CA ILE A 46 -3.57 2.71 -3.09
C ILE A 46 -4.03 3.75 -4.12
N CYS A 47 -5.20 4.36 -3.91
CA CYS A 47 -5.80 5.30 -4.85
C CYS A 47 -5.73 6.76 -4.37
N GLY A 48 -5.34 6.99 -3.12
CA GLY A 48 -5.42 8.28 -2.44
C GLY A 48 -6.85 8.61 -1.97
N TYR A 49 -6.96 9.52 -1.01
CA TYR A 49 -8.24 10.03 -0.49
C TYR A 49 -8.34 11.56 -0.71
N ALA A 50 -9.48 12.11 -1.14
CA ALA A 50 -10.72 11.47 -1.60
C ALA A 50 -10.77 11.44 -3.15
N ALA A 51 -11.11 10.30 -3.75
CA ALA A 51 -11.15 10.16 -5.22
C ALA A 51 -12.49 10.57 -5.87
N GLU A 52 -13.51 10.86 -5.06
CA GLU A 52 -14.81 11.40 -5.51
C GLU A 52 -15.39 10.63 -6.72
N ASP A 53 -15.78 11.34 -7.79
CA ASP A 53 -16.41 10.76 -8.98
C ASP A 53 -15.53 9.75 -9.74
N LEU A 54 -14.23 9.66 -9.43
CA LEU A 54 -13.37 8.63 -10.01
C LEU A 54 -13.84 7.23 -9.62
N PHE A 55 -14.51 7.07 -8.47
CA PHE A 55 -15.13 5.79 -8.09
C PHE A 55 -16.22 5.34 -9.06
N LEU A 56 -16.80 6.24 -9.85
CA LEU A 56 -17.80 5.92 -10.88
C LEU A 56 -17.18 5.44 -12.20
N ARG A 57 -15.84 5.42 -12.30
CA ARG A 57 -15.09 4.99 -13.50
C ARG A 57 -14.62 3.54 -13.32
N PRO A 58 -15.13 2.56 -14.11
CA PRO A 58 -14.67 1.17 -14.00
C PRO A 58 -13.16 1.01 -14.19
N ALA A 59 -12.54 1.81 -15.06
CA ALA A 59 -11.10 1.81 -15.28
C ALA A 59 -10.29 2.23 -14.05
N PHE A 60 -10.84 3.11 -13.20
CA PHE A 60 -10.19 3.52 -11.95
C PHE A 60 -10.15 2.37 -10.95
N ILE A 61 -11.26 1.64 -10.79
CA ILE A 61 -11.32 0.46 -9.93
C ILE A 61 -10.39 -0.65 -10.42
N ALA A 62 -10.36 -0.90 -11.74
CA ALA A 62 -9.43 -1.86 -12.33
C ALA A 62 -7.96 -1.48 -12.08
N ALA A 63 -7.62 -0.20 -12.17
CA ALA A 63 -6.27 0.28 -11.86
C ALA A 63 -5.91 0.11 -10.37
N CYS A 64 -6.87 0.31 -9.45
CA CYS A 64 -6.68 -0.01 -8.03
C CYS A 64 -6.36 -1.49 -7.83
N ASP A 65 -7.14 -2.38 -8.43
CA ASP A 65 -6.95 -3.84 -8.32
C ASP A 65 -5.57 -4.27 -8.81
N ASP A 66 -5.14 -3.77 -9.96
CA ASP A 66 -3.83 -4.11 -10.53
C ASP A 66 -2.66 -3.56 -9.68
N ALA A 67 -2.85 -2.40 -9.06
CA ALA A 67 -1.89 -1.85 -8.13
C ALA A 67 -1.80 -2.65 -6.82
N VAL A 68 -2.93 -3.10 -6.26
CA VAL A 68 -2.94 -4.00 -5.10
C VAL A 68 -2.24 -5.32 -5.42
N LYS A 69 -2.51 -5.93 -6.58
CA LYS A 69 -1.80 -7.15 -7.03
C LYS A 69 -0.29 -6.91 -7.16
N THR A 70 0.10 -5.73 -7.63
CA THR A 70 1.51 -5.35 -7.71
C THR A 70 2.13 -5.28 -6.32
N VAL A 71 1.51 -4.59 -5.36
CA VAL A 71 1.99 -4.55 -3.97
C VAL A 71 2.14 -5.97 -3.42
N ALA A 72 1.11 -6.81 -3.53
CA ALA A 72 1.14 -8.19 -3.03
C ALA A 72 2.28 -9.02 -3.65
N ARG A 73 2.52 -8.90 -4.97
CA ARG A 73 3.62 -9.60 -5.65
C ARG A 73 4.98 -9.12 -5.17
N GLU A 74 5.18 -7.80 -5.09
CA GLU A 74 6.48 -7.20 -4.76
C GLU A 74 6.83 -7.34 -3.26
N THR A 75 5.85 -7.59 -2.39
CA THR A 75 6.06 -7.83 -0.95
C THR A 75 6.03 -9.31 -0.55
N ALA A 76 5.69 -10.23 -1.46
CA ALA A 76 5.58 -11.67 -1.16
C ALA A 76 6.87 -12.29 -0.57
N GLY A 77 8.03 -11.70 -0.84
CA GLY A 77 9.33 -12.13 -0.29
C GLY A 77 9.58 -11.72 1.17
N LEU A 78 8.79 -10.81 1.74
CA LEU A 78 8.97 -10.25 3.09
C LEU A 78 8.39 -11.20 4.16
N LYS A 79 9.10 -12.29 4.43
CA LYS A 79 8.60 -13.40 5.27
C LYS A 79 8.17 -12.93 6.67
N GLY A 80 6.90 -13.15 6.98
CA GLY A 80 6.33 -12.86 8.30
C GLY A 80 5.99 -11.39 8.53
N LEU A 81 6.10 -10.54 7.51
CA LEU A 81 5.39 -9.27 7.48
C LEU A 81 3.97 -9.52 6.95
N VAL A 82 2.98 -9.00 7.68
CA VAL A 82 1.58 -8.92 7.27
C VAL A 82 1.28 -7.50 6.80
#